data_AF-A0A7X6BJL2-F1
#
_entry.id   AF-A0A7X6BJL2-F1
#
_cell.length_a   1.000
_cell.length_b   1.000
_cell.length_c   1.000
_cell.angle_alpha   90.00
_cell.angle_beta   90.00
_cell.angle_gamma   90.00
#
_symmetry.space_group_name_H-M   'P 1'
#
loop_
_entity.id
_entity.type
_entity.pdbx_description
1 polymer ?
#
loop_
_entity_poly.entity_id
_entity_poly.type
_entity_poly.pdbx_seq_one_letter_code
_entity_poly.pdbx_strand_id
1 'polypeptide(L)'
;MNKNTTIIERRKELIEVSKMAKAMRAAEEIDGTINYVLLNYIYITENANEFKTFEEWQKEGFGVRKGAKAFVAWGKPREKKTDRGDVVKYYPITYLFSDLQVYKRKREIGVKEAGIKYENFVGEIKVSYKRHSSPVRTRVNGASQVNEVLREVWNDDLDYRESFYVLAMNNQCDILGYAELFKGGVSSTIVDERMVFQLLLNVNATGFIVAHNHPSGTLRPSNPDRELTKKLSACGKLFNIGLMDHLILAGDSYYSFAENGEI
;
A
#
# COMPACT_ATOMS: atom_id res chain seq x y z
N MET A 1 25.43 -24.02 14.79
CA MET A 1 23.97 -24.25 14.89
C MET A 1 23.25 -22.92 14.71
N ASN A 2 22.26 -22.87 13.82
CA ASN A 2 21.59 -21.64 13.41
C ASN A 2 20.59 -21.21 14.52
N LYS A 3 20.77 -20.03 15.13
CA LYS A 3 19.93 -19.54 16.26
C LYS A 3 18.42 -19.53 15.96
N ASN A 4 18.05 -19.38 14.68
CA ASN A 4 16.65 -19.40 14.24
C ASN A 4 16.02 -20.80 14.27
N THR A 5 16.79 -21.87 14.06
CA THR A 5 16.30 -23.25 14.11
C THR A 5 15.88 -23.62 15.54
N THR A 6 16.66 -23.20 16.53
CA THR A 6 16.39 -23.43 17.96
C THR A 6 15.14 -22.72 18.48
N ILE A 7 14.78 -21.53 17.96
CA ILE A 7 13.60 -20.78 18.40
C ILE A 7 12.31 -21.46 17.92
N ILE A 8 12.30 -21.96 16.69
CA ILE A 8 11.12 -22.62 16.09
C ILE A 8 10.81 -23.94 16.82
N GLU A 9 11.84 -24.70 17.18
CA GLU A 9 11.70 -25.97 17.90
C GLU A 9 11.16 -25.76 19.33
N ARG A 10 11.76 -24.84 20.11
CA ARG A 10 11.29 -24.49 21.47
C ARG A 10 9.85 -23.98 21.50
N ARG A 11 9.44 -23.25 20.45
CA ARG A 11 8.06 -22.78 20.31
C ARG A 11 7.07 -23.92 20.08
N LYS A 12 7.43 -24.95 19.31
CA LYS A 12 6.57 -26.12 19.14
C LYS A 12 6.33 -26.80 20.48
N GLU A 13 7.36 -26.90 21.32
CA GLU A 13 7.24 -27.47 22.67
C GLU A 13 6.28 -26.67 23.56
N LEU A 14 6.40 -25.34 23.60
CA LEU A 14 5.48 -24.46 24.36
C LEU A 14 4.01 -24.61 23.92
N ILE A 15 3.77 -24.76 22.62
CA ILE A 15 2.42 -25.00 22.09
C ILE A 15 1.88 -26.35 22.54
N GLU A 16 2.71 -27.40 22.48
CA GLU A 16 2.32 -28.73 22.95
C GLU A 16 2.06 -28.75 24.46
N VAL A 17 2.89 -28.07 25.26
CA VAL A 17 2.66 -27.89 26.71
C VAL A 17 1.34 -27.16 26.97
N SER A 18 1.02 -26.12 26.19
CA SER A 18 -0.28 -25.43 26.31
C SER A 18 -1.46 -26.34 25.98
N LYS A 19 -1.34 -27.19 24.96
CA LYS A 19 -2.38 -28.17 24.61
C LYS A 19 -2.53 -29.24 25.70
N MET A 20 -1.42 -29.77 26.20
CA MET A 20 -1.40 -30.72 27.32
C MET A 20 -2.05 -30.11 28.57
N ALA A 21 -1.67 -28.88 28.94
CA ALA A 21 -2.26 -28.17 30.08
C ALA A 21 -3.77 -27.97 29.94
N LYS A 22 -4.27 -27.71 28.72
CA LYS A 22 -5.72 -27.62 28.45
C LYS A 22 -6.41 -28.97 28.61
N ALA A 23 -5.79 -30.05 28.11
CA ALA A 23 -6.33 -31.40 28.22
C ALA A 23 -6.38 -31.87 29.69
N MET A 24 -5.28 -31.68 30.43
CA MET A 24 -5.19 -32.02 31.86
C MET A 24 -6.17 -31.20 32.70
N ARG A 25 -6.40 -29.92 32.37
CA ARG A 25 -7.43 -29.10 33.04
C ARG A 25 -8.84 -29.62 32.79
N ALA A 26 -9.13 -30.05 31.56
CA ALA A 26 -10.43 -30.62 31.21
C ALA A 26 -10.68 -31.98 31.91
N ALA A 27 -9.60 -32.68 32.26
CA ALA A 27 -9.62 -33.93 33.03
C ALA A 27 -9.53 -33.74 34.55
N GLU A 28 -9.53 -32.49 35.06
CA GLU A 28 -9.36 -32.15 36.49
C GLU A 28 -8.04 -32.66 37.12
N GLU A 29 -7.02 -32.93 36.30
CA GLU A 29 -5.73 -33.50 36.73
C GLU A 29 -4.69 -32.44 37.20
N ILE A 30 -5.05 -31.15 37.17
CA ILE A 30 -4.18 -30.06 37.64
C ILE A 30 -4.93 -29.11 38.58
N ASP A 31 -4.34 -28.83 39.74
CA ASP A 31 -4.86 -27.90 40.77
C ASP A 31 -4.48 -26.43 40.47
N GLY A 32 -4.56 -26.02 39.21
CA GLY A 32 -4.04 -24.72 38.78
C GLY A 32 -4.54 -24.22 37.43
N THR A 33 -4.24 -22.95 37.14
CA THR A 33 -4.56 -22.38 35.83
C THR A 33 -3.58 -22.87 34.75
N ILE A 34 -3.99 -22.86 33.49
CA ILE A 34 -3.09 -23.14 32.35
C ILE A 34 -1.83 -22.25 32.41
N ASN A 35 -1.98 -21.02 32.91
CA ASN A 35 -0.87 -20.08 33.11
C ASN A 35 0.16 -20.59 34.13
N TYR A 36 -0.28 -21.30 35.17
CA TYR A 36 0.60 -21.88 36.18
C TYR A 36 1.49 -22.99 35.57
N VAL A 37 0.91 -23.86 34.74
CA VAL A 37 1.67 -24.93 34.05
C VAL A 37 2.68 -24.32 33.07
N LEU A 38 2.28 -23.31 32.31
CA LEU A 38 3.17 -22.62 31.38
C LEU A 38 4.32 -21.90 32.10
N LEU A 39 4.04 -21.24 33.23
CA LEU A 39 5.09 -20.61 34.04
C LEU A 39 6.09 -21.62 34.58
N ASN A 40 5.63 -22.73 35.16
CA ASN A 40 6.51 -23.77 35.66
C ASN A 40 7.37 -24.36 34.53
N TYR A 41 6.79 -24.60 33.35
CA TYR A 41 7.56 -25.04 32.18
C TYR A 41 8.65 -24.03 31.80
N ILE A 42 8.31 -22.74 31.74
CA ILE A 42 9.26 -21.66 31.41
C ILE A 42 10.38 -21.57 32.46
N TYR A 43 10.07 -21.75 33.75
CA TYR A 43 11.06 -21.75 34.83
C TYR A 43 11.97 -22.99 34.81
N ILE A 44 11.40 -24.18 34.58
CA ILE A 44 12.16 -25.45 34.55
C ILE A 44 13.07 -25.53 33.33
N THR A 45 12.63 -24.99 32.18
CA THR A 45 13.40 -25.05 30.92
C THR A 45 14.39 -23.90 30.74
N GLU A 46 14.46 -22.96 31.70
CA GLU A 46 15.27 -21.73 31.62
C GLU A 46 15.03 -20.89 30.34
N ASN A 47 13.93 -21.12 29.62
CA ASN A 47 13.55 -20.41 28.39
C ASN A 47 12.83 -19.08 28.65
N ALA A 48 12.87 -18.56 29.88
CA ALA A 48 12.24 -17.31 30.29
C ALA A 48 12.68 -16.08 29.48
N ASN A 49 13.85 -16.15 28.83
CA ASN A 49 14.43 -15.06 28.02
C ASN A 49 13.63 -14.69 26.76
N GLU A 50 12.59 -15.46 26.41
CA GLU A 50 11.73 -15.21 25.23
C GLU A 50 10.58 -14.23 25.51
N PHE A 51 10.28 -13.95 26.79
CA PHE A 51 9.21 -13.08 27.21
C PHE A 51 9.76 -11.84 27.91
N LYS A 52 9.47 -10.66 27.34
CA LYS A 52 9.93 -9.38 27.88
C LYS A 52 8.76 -8.46 28.14
N THR A 53 8.95 -7.52 29.06
CA THR A 53 8.00 -6.43 29.27
C THR A 53 7.91 -5.55 28.02
N PHE A 54 6.84 -4.76 27.91
CA PHE A 54 6.73 -3.77 26.83
C PHE A 54 7.93 -2.82 26.78
N GLU A 55 8.39 -2.36 27.95
CA GLU A 55 9.52 -1.43 28.06
C GLU A 55 10.84 -2.05 27.57
N GLU A 56 11.11 -3.30 27.93
CA GLU A 56 12.30 -4.03 27.45
C GLU A 56 12.26 -4.23 25.93
N TRP A 57 11.10 -4.58 25.37
CA TRP A 57 10.94 -4.64 23.91
C TRP A 57 11.17 -3.29 23.25
N GLN A 58 10.71 -2.19 23.87
CA GLN A 58 10.98 -0.84 23.36
C GLN A 58 12.47 -0.50 23.36
N LYS A 59 13.21 -0.86 24.42
CA LYS A 59 14.68 -0.67 24.50
C LYS A 59 15.40 -1.43 23.40
N GLU A 60 14.88 -2.58 22.98
CA GLU A 60 15.41 -3.37 21.87
C GLU A 60 14.93 -2.91 20.48
N GLY A 61 14.16 -1.83 20.41
CA GLY A 61 13.67 -1.26 19.15
C GLY A 61 12.45 -2.00 18.59
N PHE A 62 11.66 -2.65 19.43
CA PHE A 62 10.43 -3.34 19.06
C PHE A 62 9.19 -2.67 19.68
N GLY A 63 8.05 -2.85 19.05
CA GLY A 63 6.74 -2.46 19.57
C GLY A 63 5.84 -3.67 19.62
N VAL A 64 4.90 -3.72 20.57
CA VAL A 64 3.91 -4.79 20.66
C VAL A 64 2.73 -4.49 19.73
N ARG A 65 2.26 -5.50 18.99
CA ARG A 65 1.10 -5.43 18.09
C ARG A 65 -0.17 -5.13 18.87
N LYS A 66 -0.97 -4.19 18.37
CA LYS A 66 -2.26 -3.83 18.96
C LYS A 66 -3.16 -5.07 19.07
N GLY A 67 -3.73 -5.33 20.25
CA GLY A 67 -4.58 -6.49 20.52
C GLY A 67 -3.85 -7.78 20.90
N ALA A 68 -2.52 -7.76 21.02
CA ALA A 68 -1.76 -8.92 21.50
C ALA A 68 -2.14 -9.28 22.95
N LYS A 69 -2.41 -10.58 23.19
CA LYS A 69 -2.72 -11.10 24.53
C LYS A 69 -1.44 -11.31 25.35
N ALA A 70 -1.21 -10.46 26.35
CA ALA A 70 -0.05 -10.56 27.22
C ALA A 70 -0.15 -11.75 28.19
N PHE A 71 1.00 -12.25 28.60
CA PHE A 71 1.11 -13.07 29.79
C PHE A 71 1.15 -12.15 31.03
N VAL A 72 0.30 -12.41 32.03
CA VAL A 72 0.23 -11.59 33.26
C VAL A 72 1.02 -12.28 34.35
N ALA A 73 2.03 -11.60 34.89
CA ALA A 73 2.80 -12.06 36.05
C ALA A 73 2.59 -11.10 37.22
N TRP A 74 2.53 -11.61 38.45
CA TRP A 74 2.41 -10.77 39.65
C TRP A 74 3.44 -11.16 40.70
N GLY A 75 3.93 -10.15 41.43
CA GLY A 75 4.89 -10.34 42.52
C GLY A 75 4.20 -10.56 43.87
N LYS A 76 5.03 -10.64 44.93
CA LYS A 76 4.55 -10.68 46.31
C LYS A 76 3.72 -9.42 46.63
N PRO A 77 2.67 -9.52 47.46
CA PRO A 77 1.84 -8.38 47.79
C PRO A 77 2.65 -7.30 48.50
N ARG A 78 2.35 -6.04 48.19
CA ARG A 78 2.96 -4.84 48.75
C ARG A 78 1.89 -3.97 49.39
N GLU A 79 2.32 -3.08 50.27
CA GLU A 79 1.44 -2.10 50.92
C GLU A 79 1.81 -0.69 50.46
N LYS A 80 0.80 0.16 50.26
CA LYS A 80 1.00 1.58 49.96
C LYS A 80 0.05 2.41 50.83
N LYS A 81 0.58 3.46 51.45
CA LYS A 81 -0.23 4.51 52.07
C LYS A 81 -0.82 5.40 50.98
N THR A 82 -2.13 5.55 50.98
CA THR A 82 -2.85 6.48 50.10
C THR A 82 -2.67 7.91 50.59
N ASP A 83 -2.99 8.89 49.74
CA ASP A 83 -2.93 10.32 50.10
C ASP A 83 -3.87 10.68 51.26
N ARG A 84 -4.84 9.80 51.58
CA ARG A 84 -5.77 9.90 52.71
C ARG A 84 -5.27 9.21 53.98
N GLY A 85 -4.10 8.57 53.95
CA GLY A 85 -3.47 7.89 55.10
C GLY A 85 -3.77 6.39 55.20
N ASP A 86 -4.74 5.87 54.43
CA ASP A 86 -5.10 4.45 54.46
C ASP A 86 -3.99 3.56 53.89
N VAL A 87 -3.72 2.42 54.52
CA VAL A 87 -2.79 1.40 54.02
C VAL A 87 -3.55 0.42 53.14
N VAL A 88 -3.23 0.39 51.85
CA VAL A 88 -3.84 -0.53 50.87
C VAL A 88 -2.83 -1.58 50.45
N LYS A 89 -3.22 -2.86 50.51
CA LYS A 89 -2.46 -4.00 50.02
C LYS A 89 -2.77 -4.24 48.54
N TYR A 90 -1.74 -4.37 47.72
CA TYR A 90 -1.87 -4.62 46.27
C TYR A 90 -0.81 -5.61 45.79
N TYR A 91 -1.07 -6.26 44.67
CA TYR A 91 -0.08 -7.12 44.00
C TYR A 91 0.54 -6.33 42.84
N PRO A 92 1.88 -6.22 42.76
CA PRO A 92 2.50 -5.63 41.58
C PRO A 92 2.29 -6.58 40.40
N ILE A 93 1.71 -6.08 39.32
CA ILE A 93 1.41 -6.85 38.11
C ILE A 93 2.31 -6.34 36.97
N THR A 94 2.81 -7.25 36.14
CA THR A 94 3.51 -6.94 34.90
C THR A 94 2.96 -7.76 33.73
N TYR A 95 3.11 -7.21 32.54
CA TYR A 95 2.68 -7.82 31.28
C TYR A 95 3.90 -8.21 30.47
N LEU A 96 3.99 -9.50 30.13
CA LEU A 96 5.07 -10.07 29.35
C LEU A 96 4.58 -10.43 27.95
N PHE A 97 5.40 -10.15 26.95
CA PHE A 97 5.13 -10.39 25.53
C PHE A 97 6.25 -11.20 24.90
N SER A 98 5.91 -12.08 23.95
CA SER A 98 6.90 -12.80 23.15
C SER A 98 7.28 -12.05 21.87
N ASP A 99 8.36 -12.51 21.24
CA ASP A 99 8.92 -12.01 19.97
C ASP A 99 7.91 -12.02 18.80
N LEU A 100 6.88 -12.87 18.84
CA LEU A 100 5.83 -12.96 17.82
C LEU A 100 4.78 -11.87 17.94
N GLN A 101 4.62 -11.37 19.15
CA GLN A 101 3.66 -10.32 19.48
C GLN A 101 4.24 -8.95 19.17
N VAL A 102 5.52 -8.88 18.81
CA VAL A 102 6.19 -7.64 18.49
C VAL A 102 6.39 -7.45 16.98
N TYR A 103 6.65 -6.21 16.62
CA TYR A 103 7.14 -5.80 15.32
C TYR A 103 8.36 -4.91 15.56
N LYS A 104 9.35 -4.99 14.67
CA LYS A 104 10.49 -4.07 14.70
C LYS A 104 9.94 -2.67 14.49
N ARG A 105 10.12 -1.77 15.46
CA ARG A 105 9.76 -0.37 15.28
C ARG A 105 10.63 0.14 14.13
N LYS A 106 9.98 0.65 13.08
CA LYS A 106 10.65 1.64 12.24
C LYS A 106 11.05 2.74 13.21
N ARG A 107 12.33 3.13 13.28
CA ARG A 107 12.75 4.27 14.12
C ARG A 107 11.82 5.43 13.75
N GLU A 108 10.92 5.79 14.66
CA GLU A 108 10.07 6.95 14.46
C GLU A 108 10.97 8.18 14.58
N ILE A 109 11.00 8.91 13.49
CA ILE A 109 11.59 10.22 13.36
C ILE A 109 10.79 11.15 14.29
N GLY A 110 11.46 11.78 15.27
CA GLY A 110 10.90 12.99 15.90
C GLY A 110 10.57 12.97 17.39
N VAL A 111 11.28 12.22 18.26
CA VAL A 111 11.37 12.62 19.67
C VAL A 111 12.76 13.17 19.94
N LYS A 112 12.78 14.43 20.39
CA LYS A 112 13.96 15.20 20.74
C LYS A 112 14.71 14.53 21.90
N GLU A 113 15.84 13.91 21.62
CA GLU A 113 16.94 13.85 22.57
C GLU A 113 18.07 14.74 22.03
N ALA A 114 18.49 15.69 22.86
CA ALA A 114 19.45 16.72 22.50
C ALA A 114 20.81 16.08 22.15
N GLY A 115 21.36 16.42 20.97
CA GLY A 115 22.81 16.40 20.79
C GLY A 115 23.41 15.59 19.63
N ILE A 116 22.65 15.06 18.67
CA ILE A 116 23.24 14.34 17.52
C ILE A 116 22.86 15.02 16.20
N LYS A 117 23.88 15.54 15.49
CA LYS A 117 23.79 15.98 14.08
C LYS A 117 23.56 14.74 13.21
N TYR A 118 22.50 14.73 12.40
CA TYR A 118 22.26 13.64 11.45
C TYR A 118 22.74 14.02 10.05
N GLU A 119 23.55 13.15 9.46
CA GLU A 119 23.83 13.10 8.04
C GLU A 119 22.55 12.80 7.23
N ASN A 120 22.47 13.38 6.04
CA ASN A 120 21.32 13.37 5.13
C ASN A 120 20.74 11.97 4.90
N PHE A 121 19.46 11.76 5.25
CA PHE A 121 18.74 10.51 4.98
C PHE A 121 17.78 10.66 3.80
N VAL A 122 17.72 9.64 2.93
CA VAL A 122 16.86 9.55 1.74
C VAL A 122 15.82 8.43 1.96
N GLY A 123 14.54 8.71 1.67
CA GLY A 123 13.44 7.74 1.82
C GLY A 123 13.33 6.73 0.67
N GLU A 124 12.69 5.58 0.92
CA GLU A 124 12.36 4.56 -0.10
C GLU A 124 11.02 4.88 -0.80
N ILE A 125 11.00 4.78 -2.13
CA ILE A 125 9.78 4.82 -2.94
C ILE A 125 9.39 3.38 -3.30
N LYS A 126 8.13 3.00 -3.08
CA LYS A 126 7.61 1.65 -3.39
C LYS A 126 6.45 1.72 -4.38
N VAL A 127 6.58 0.99 -5.50
CA VAL A 127 5.53 0.84 -6.54
C VAL A 127 5.02 -0.61 -6.50
N SER A 128 3.72 -0.84 -6.59
CA SER A 128 3.13 -2.19 -6.59
C SER A 128 2.04 -2.35 -7.65
N TYR A 129 2.06 -3.48 -8.38
CA TYR A 129 1.09 -3.82 -9.44
C TYR A 129 0.12 -4.90 -8.96
N LYS A 130 -1.18 -4.71 -9.19
CA LYS A 130 -2.23 -5.71 -8.94
C LYS A 130 -3.08 -5.87 -10.19
N ARG A 131 -3.17 -7.09 -10.71
CA ARG A 131 -3.98 -7.42 -11.89
C ARG A 131 -5.35 -7.95 -11.44
N HIS A 132 -6.44 -7.42 -12.00
CA HIS A 132 -7.77 -8.02 -11.86
C HIS A 132 -7.84 -9.34 -12.64
N SER A 133 -8.57 -10.33 -12.11
CA SER A 133 -8.55 -11.73 -12.56
C SER A 133 -9.26 -12.02 -13.89
N SER A 134 -10.04 -11.09 -14.45
CA SER A 134 -10.66 -11.28 -15.77
C SER A 134 -9.79 -10.70 -16.89
N PRO A 135 -9.39 -11.51 -17.89
CA PRO A 135 -8.52 -11.09 -18.99
C PRO A 135 -9.29 -10.50 -20.19
N VAL A 136 -10.62 -10.34 -20.11
CA VAL A 136 -11.39 -9.74 -21.21
C VAL A 136 -11.00 -8.27 -21.31
N ARG A 137 -10.26 -7.94 -22.36
CA ARG A 137 -9.87 -6.58 -22.69
C ARG A 137 -10.60 -6.16 -23.94
N THR A 138 -11.04 -4.91 -23.97
CA THR A 138 -11.61 -4.31 -25.17
C THR A 138 -10.48 -4.09 -26.18
N ARG A 139 -10.59 -4.75 -27.33
CA ARG A 139 -9.73 -4.51 -28.48
C ARG A 139 -10.33 -3.41 -29.33
N VAL A 140 -9.48 -2.48 -29.77
CA VAL A 140 -9.86 -1.39 -30.67
C VAL A 140 -8.98 -1.43 -31.93
N ASN A 141 -9.59 -1.23 -33.10
CA ASN A 141 -8.94 -1.32 -34.41
C ASN A 141 -9.04 -0.02 -35.23
N GLY A 142 -9.62 1.05 -34.68
CA GLY A 142 -9.77 2.33 -35.36
C GLY A 142 -10.40 3.41 -34.48
N ALA A 143 -10.35 4.67 -34.94
CA ALA A 143 -10.75 5.82 -34.13
C ALA A 143 -12.23 5.78 -33.71
N SER A 144 -13.13 5.23 -34.52
CA SER A 144 -14.54 5.06 -34.15
C SER A 144 -14.73 4.22 -32.88
N GLN A 145 -14.06 3.06 -32.80
CA GLN A 145 -14.15 2.18 -31.63
C GLN A 145 -13.48 2.81 -30.40
N VAL A 146 -12.41 3.57 -30.61
CA VAL A 146 -11.74 4.34 -29.56
C VAL A 146 -12.68 5.43 -29.02
N ASN A 147 -13.37 6.15 -29.91
CA ASN A 147 -14.38 7.15 -29.56
C ASN A 147 -15.54 6.53 -28.78
N GLU A 148 -16.04 5.35 -29.18
CA GLU A 148 -17.06 4.60 -28.42
C GLU A 148 -16.57 4.31 -27.00
N VAL A 149 -15.37 3.72 -26.85
CA VAL A 149 -14.81 3.43 -25.53
C VAL A 149 -14.59 4.69 -24.69
N LEU A 150 -14.08 5.76 -25.29
CA LEU A 150 -13.89 7.04 -24.60
C LEU A 150 -15.23 7.58 -24.09
N ARG A 151 -16.29 7.54 -24.89
CA ARG A 151 -17.63 8.00 -24.48
C ARG A 151 -18.27 7.14 -23.40
N GLU A 152 -17.92 5.85 -23.31
CA GLU A 152 -18.37 4.99 -22.21
C GLU A 152 -17.71 5.35 -20.87
N VAL A 153 -16.45 5.82 -20.89
CA VAL A 153 -15.68 6.09 -19.67
C VAL A 153 -15.64 7.57 -19.27
N TRP A 154 -15.99 8.47 -20.19
CA TRP A 154 -16.00 9.92 -20.00
C TRP A 154 -17.40 10.36 -19.56
N ASN A 155 -17.49 10.99 -18.38
CA ASN A 155 -18.76 11.39 -17.78
C ASN A 155 -19.48 12.52 -18.56
N ASP A 156 -20.72 12.83 -18.15
CA ASP A 156 -21.64 13.83 -18.74
C ASP A 156 -21.13 15.29 -18.81
N ASP A 157 -19.88 15.58 -18.43
CA ASP A 157 -19.28 16.92 -18.43
C ASP A 157 -18.39 17.23 -19.63
N LEU A 158 -18.47 16.40 -20.68
CA LEU A 158 -17.74 16.56 -21.94
C LEU A 158 -18.02 17.91 -22.64
N ASP A 159 -19.21 18.49 -22.47
CA ASP A 159 -19.54 19.80 -23.04
C ASP A 159 -19.34 20.96 -22.04
N TYR A 160 -18.90 20.66 -20.81
CA TYR A 160 -18.79 21.65 -19.75
C TYR A 160 -17.35 22.09 -19.46
N ARG A 161 -16.39 21.16 -19.45
CA ARG A 161 -14.98 21.44 -19.11
C ARG A 161 -14.00 20.62 -19.92
N GLU A 162 -12.88 21.23 -20.28
CA GLU A 162 -11.77 20.51 -20.91
C GLU A 162 -11.17 19.49 -19.92
N SER A 163 -10.98 18.28 -20.41
CA SER A 163 -10.38 17.16 -19.72
C SER A 163 -9.48 16.39 -20.69
N PHE A 164 -8.47 15.71 -20.15
CA PHE A 164 -7.50 14.96 -20.95
C PHE A 164 -7.37 13.53 -20.43
N TYR A 165 -7.55 12.57 -21.34
CA TYR A 165 -7.58 11.15 -21.08
C TYR A 165 -6.42 10.45 -21.79
N VAL A 166 -5.92 9.40 -21.16
CA VAL A 166 -4.93 8.49 -21.73
C VAL A 166 -5.46 7.06 -21.66
N LEU A 167 -5.46 6.37 -22.80
CA LEU A 167 -5.70 4.94 -22.91
C LEU A 167 -4.38 4.21 -23.05
N ALA A 168 -4.07 3.32 -22.12
CA ALA A 168 -2.88 2.46 -22.18
C ALA A 168 -3.21 1.16 -22.91
N MET A 169 -2.33 0.70 -23.80
CA MET A 169 -2.59 -0.44 -24.68
C MET A 169 -1.42 -1.45 -24.69
N ASN A 170 -1.74 -2.71 -24.99
CA ASN A 170 -0.73 -3.72 -25.34
C ASN A 170 -0.48 -3.78 -26.85
N ASN A 171 0.39 -4.71 -27.26
CA ASN A 171 0.83 -4.87 -28.64
C ASN A 171 -0.24 -5.48 -29.57
N GLN A 172 -1.35 -5.94 -29.02
CA GLN A 172 -2.50 -6.45 -29.76
C GLN A 172 -3.63 -5.42 -29.87
N CYS A 173 -3.35 -4.17 -29.50
CA CYS A 173 -4.32 -3.09 -29.39
C CYS A 173 -5.46 -3.37 -28.39
N ASP A 174 -5.20 -4.18 -27.37
CA ASP A 174 -6.11 -4.36 -26.26
C ASP A 174 -5.86 -3.29 -25.19
N ILE A 175 -6.94 -2.69 -24.70
CA ILE A 175 -6.90 -1.65 -23.67
C ILE A 175 -6.51 -2.29 -22.32
N LEU A 176 -5.45 -1.75 -21.71
CA LEU A 176 -4.96 -2.09 -20.37
C LEU A 176 -5.74 -1.37 -19.27
N GLY A 177 -6.18 -0.14 -19.58
CA GLY A 177 -6.90 0.76 -18.70
C GLY A 177 -6.84 2.20 -19.23
N TYR A 178 -7.56 3.09 -18.55
CA TYR A 178 -7.60 4.51 -18.86
C TYR A 178 -7.27 5.35 -17.62
N ALA A 179 -6.87 6.61 -17.84
CA ALA A 179 -6.73 7.60 -16.77
C ALA A 179 -7.11 9.00 -17.28
N GLU A 180 -7.89 9.73 -16.48
CA GLU A 180 -8.05 11.17 -16.60
C GLU A 180 -6.82 11.83 -15.95
N LEU A 181 -5.96 12.46 -16.75
CA LEU A 181 -4.74 13.12 -16.25
C LEU A 181 -4.96 14.60 -15.95
N PHE A 182 -5.97 15.19 -16.57
CA PHE A 182 -6.35 16.57 -16.33
C PHE A 182 -7.86 16.74 -16.42
N LYS A 183 -8.37 17.62 -15.57
CA LYS A 183 -9.75 18.10 -15.56
C LYS A 183 -9.73 19.56 -15.09
N GLY A 184 -10.08 20.52 -15.96
CA GLY A 184 -9.84 21.94 -15.66
C GLY A 184 -10.64 22.95 -16.48
N GLY A 185 -10.50 24.24 -16.14
CA GLY A 185 -11.38 25.35 -16.57
C GLY A 185 -11.19 25.86 -18.01
N VAL A 186 -11.94 26.91 -18.36
CA VAL A 186 -12.28 27.45 -19.70
C VAL A 186 -11.10 27.71 -20.68
N SER A 187 -9.85 27.60 -20.27
CA SER A 187 -8.69 27.96 -21.09
C SER A 187 -7.54 26.95 -20.98
N SER A 188 -7.39 26.13 -22.03
CA SER A 188 -6.26 25.27 -22.39
C SER A 188 -5.71 24.33 -21.31
N THR A 189 -5.81 23.04 -21.59
CA THR A 189 -5.19 21.98 -20.82
C THR A 189 -3.66 21.93 -20.99
N ILE A 190 -2.90 22.14 -19.91
CA ILE A 190 -1.44 21.90 -19.88
C ILE A 190 -1.21 20.47 -19.38
N VAL A 191 -0.91 19.54 -20.29
CA VAL A 191 -0.51 18.17 -19.95
C VAL A 191 1.01 18.07 -19.86
N ASP A 192 1.50 17.52 -18.76
CA ASP A 192 2.91 17.16 -18.60
C ASP A 192 3.14 15.74 -19.13
N GLU A 193 3.99 15.60 -20.15
CA GLU A 193 4.36 14.31 -20.74
C GLU A 193 4.91 13.33 -19.70
N ARG A 194 5.56 13.80 -18.63
CA ARG A 194 6.11 12.94 -17.58
C ARG A 194 5.00 12.19 -16.86
N MET A 195 3.82 12.80 -16.69
CA MET A 195 2.66 12.14 -16.08
C MET A 195 2.11 11.05 -17.00
N VAL A 196 2.01 11.33 -18.31
CA VAL A 196 1.61 10.35 -19.31
C VAL A 196 2.55 9.15 -19.28
N PHE A 197 3.85 9.37 -19.39
CA PHE A 197 4.82 8.28 -19.44
C PHE A 197 4.99 7.55 -18.10
N GLN A 198 4.83 8.23 -16.96
CA GLN A 198 4.78 7.57 -15.67
C GLN A 198 3.63 6.57 -15.60
N LEU A 199 2.43 6.94 -16.08
CA LEU A 199 1.29 6.03 -16.16
C LEU A 199 1.60 4.82 -17.07
N LEU A 200 2.06 5.08 -18.30
CA LEU A 200 2.31 4.05 -19.30
C LEU A 200 3.36 3.03 -18.86
N LEU A 201 4.45 3.51 -18.25
CA LEU A 201 5.51 2.66 -17.71
C LEU A 201 5.01 1.81 -16.54
N ASN A 202 4.19 2.37 -15.65
CA ASN A 202 3.65 1.64 -14.50
C ASN A 202 2.70 0.50 -14.88
N VAL A 203 2.08 0.57 -16.06
CA VAL A 203 1.14 -0.47 -16.54
C VAL A 203 1.74 -1.37 -17.62
N ASN A 204 3.03 -1.22 -17.94
CA ASN A 204 3.72 -1.93 -19.03
C ASN A 204 2.99 -1.77 -20.37
N ALA A 205 2.58 -0.55 -20.70
CA ALA A 205 2.00 -0.25 -22.00
C ALA A 205 3.05 -0.37 -23.11
N THR A 206 2.62 -0.88 -24.27
CA THR A 206 3.43 -0.89 -25.50
C THR A 206 2.90 0.11 -26.53
N GLY A 207 1.69 0.61 -26.32
CA GLY A 207 1.08 1.67 -27.10
C GLY A 207 0.12 2.48 -26.25
N PHE A 208 -0.27 3.65 -26.74
CA PHE A 208 -1.24 4.50 -26.07
C PHE A 208 -2.00 5.38 -27.04
N ILE A 209 -3.17 5.82 -26.60
CA ILE A 209 -3.97 6.85 -27.26
C ILE A 209 -4.18 7.96 -26.25
N VAL A 210 -4.18 9.20 -26.71
CA VAL A 210 -4.59 10.34 -25.89
C VAL A 210 -5.84 10.98 -26.46
N ALA A 211 -6.63 11.61 -25.61
CA ALA A 211 -7.81 12.33 -26.04
C ALA A 211 -8.10 13.54 -25.17
N HIS A 212 -8.59 14.62 -25.77
CA HIS A 212 -9.19 15.74 -25.07
C HIS A 212 -10.52 16.13 -25.70
N ASN A 213 -11.33 16.87 -24.96
CA ASN A 213 -12.59 17.41 -25.48
C ASN A 213 -12.47 18.92 -25.72
N HIS A 214 -13.23 19.43 -26.69
CA HIS A 214 -13.46 20.85 -26.91
C HIS A 214 -14.90 21.21 -26.56
N PRO A 215 -15.17 21.79 -25.37
CA PRO A 215 -16.50 22.25 -24.97
C PRO A 215 -17.12 23.28 -25.94
N SER A 216 -16.28 23.97 -26.72
CA SER A 216 -16.71 24.92 -27.75
C SER A 216 -17.36 24.28 -28.98
N GLY A 217 -17.31 22.94 -29.11
CA GLY A 217 -17.88 22.22 -30.25
C GLY A 217 -16.97 22.16 -31.49
N THR A 218 -15.81 22.82 -31.49
CA THR A 218 -14.89 22.79 -32.63
C THR A 218 -14.06 21.50 -32.66
N LEU A 219 -14.04 20.81 -33.79
CA LEU A 219 -13.16 19.66 -34.02
C LEU A 219 -11.78 20.05 -34.53
N ARG A 220 -11.56 21.33 -34.85
CA ARG A 220 -10.30 21.77 -35.42
C ARG A 220 -9.21 21.77 -34.34
N PRO A 221 -8.13 20.99 -34.47
CA PRO A 221 -7.03 21.04 -33.53
C PRO A 221 -6.37 22.42 -33.54
N SER A 222 -6.11 22.93 -32.35
CA SER A 222 -5.32 24.12 -32.10
C SER A 222 -3.83 23.85 -32.35
N ASN A 223 -3.01 24.90 -32.38
CA ASN A 223 -1.55 24.74 -32.45
C ASN A 223 -0.99 24.03 -31.20
N PRO A 224 -1.43 24.37 -29.97
CA PRO A 224 -1.06 23.61 -28.77
C PRO A 224 -1.34 22.10 -28.88
N ASP A 225 -2.49 21.70 -29.43
CA ASP A 225 -2.83 20.28 -29.59
C ASP A 225 -1.81 19.56 -30.47
N ARG A 226 -1.46 20.16 -31.62
CA ARG A 226 -0.46 19.59 -32.53
C ARG A 226 0.92 19.51 -31.90
N GLU A 227 1.33 20.54 -31.17
CA GLU A 227 2.63 20.54 -30.50
C GLU A 227 2.68 19.49 -29.38
N LEU A 228 1.59 19.32 -28.63
CA LEU A 228 1.46 18.24 -27.65
C LEU A 228 1.53 16.87 -28.33
N THR A 229 0.80 16.65 -29.43
CA THR A 229 0.86 15.40 -30.21
C THR A 229 2.29 15.06 -30.63
N LYS A 230 3.01 16.03 -31.22
CA LYS A 230 4.39 15.83 -31.67
C LYS A 230 5.31 15.49 -30.50
N LYS A 231 5.17 16.20 -29.37
CA LYS A 231 5.98 15.97 -28.18
C LYS A 231 5.74 14.57 -27.59
N LEU A 232 4.48 14.16 -27.47
CA LEU A 232 4.11 12.82 -26.99
C LEU A 232 4.58 11.73 -27.95
N SER A 233 4.46 11.92 -29.26
CA SER A 233 4.99 10.99 -30.27
C SER A 233 6.51 10.84 -30.17
N ALA A 234 7.25 11.94 -30.00
CA ALA A 234 8.70 11.92 -29.81
C ALA A 234 9.09 11.18 -28.52
N CYS A 235 8.42 11.45 -27.39
CA CYS A 235 8.63 10.71 -26.15
C CYS A 235 8.29 9.23 -26.31
N GLY A 236 7.21 8.91 -27.01
CA GLY A 236 6.78 7.54 -27.28
C GLY A 236 7.85 6.72 -27.98
N LYS A 237 8.50 7.32 -29.00
CA LYS A 237 9.64 6.73 -29.70
C LYS A 237 10.82 6.45 -28.77
N LEU A 238 11.12 7.34 -27.82
CA LEU A 238 12.22 7.15 -26.86
C LEU A 238 11.98 5.96 -25.93
N PHE A 239 10.74 5.73 -25.49
CA PHE A 239 10.39 4.63 -24.59
C PHE A 239 9.95 3.35 -25.31
N ASN A 240 9.92 3.35 -26.64
CA ASN A 240 9.32 2.27 -27.46
C ASN A 240 7.85 1.99 -27.06
N ILE A 241 7.09 3.05 -26.80
CA ILE A 241 5.64 3.02 -26.52
C ILE A 241 4.97 3.90 -27.57
N GLY A 242 4.29 3.30 -28.55
CA GLY A 242 3.77 4.04 -29.70
C GLY A 242 2.53 4.88 -29.35
N LEU A 243 2.53 6.16 -29.76
CA LEU A 243 1.31 6.97 -29.81
C LEU A 243 0.51 6.51 -31.03
N MET A 244 -0.62 5.82 -30.79
CA MET A 244 -1.44 5.22 -31.84
C MET A 244 -2.42 6.23 -32.45
N ASP A 245 -2.94 7.13 -31.62
CA ASP A 245 -3.82 8.21 -32.07
C ASP A 245 -3.90 9.32 -31.01
N HIS A 246 -4.37 10.50 -31.44
CA HIS A 246 -4.82 11.58 -30.59
C HIS A 246 -6.24 11.95 -31.04
N LEU A 247 -7.23 11.80 -30.16
CA LEU A 247 -8.63 12.16 -30.47
C LEU A 247 -9.02 13.50 -29.85
N ILE A 248 -9.74 14.32 -30.60
CA ILE A 248 -10.46 15.48 -30.07
C ILE A 248 -11.96 15.18 -30.14
N LEU A 249 -12.64 15.21 -29.01
CA LEU A 249 -14.08 14.96 -28.91
C LEU A 249 -14.83 16.30 -28.84
N ALA A 250 -15.91 16.45 -29.60
CA ALA A 250 -16.77 17.62 -29.54
C ALA A 250 -18.22 17.25 -29.89
N GLY A 251 -19.15 17.44 -28.94
CA GLY A 251 -20.52 16.91 -29.06
C GLY A 251 -20.50 15.42 -29.40
N ASP A 252 -21.24 15.00 -30.43
CA ASP A 252 -21.30 13.61 -30.90
C ASP A 252 -20.21 13.23 -31.91
N SER A 253 -19.33 14.17 -32.26
CA SER A 253 -18.29 13.97 -33.27
C SER A 253 -16.90 13.91 -32.67
N TYR A 254 -15.93 13.47 -33.48
CA TYR A 254 -14.53 13.43 -33.11
C TYR A 254 -13.61 13.79 -34.28
N TYR A 255 -12.39 14.18 -33.96
CA TYR A 255 -11.28 14.33 -34.89
C TYR A 255 -10.17 13.36 -34.47
N SER A 256 -9.67 12.55 -35.39
CA SER A 256 -8.54 11.65 -35.19
C SER A 256 -7.32 12.20 -35.91
N PHE A 257 -6.21 12.39 -35.19
CA PHE A 257 -4.95 12.79 -35.80
C PHE A 257 -4.41 11.69 -36.75
N ALA A 258 -4.59 10.42 -36.41
CA ALA A 258 -4.15 9.30 -37.24
C ALA A 258 -4.91 9.23 -38.57
N GLU A 259 -6.25 9.35 -38.55
CA GLU A 259 -7.07 9.33 -39.77
C GLU A 259 -6.81 10.54 -40.68
N ASN A 260 -6.32 11.64 -40.11
CA ASN A 260 -5.97 12.86 -40.84
C ASN A 260 -4.48 12.93 -41.23
N GLY A 261 -3.68 11.89 -40.96
CA GLY A 261 -2.27 11.81 -41.35
C GLY A 261 -1.34 12.76 -40.58
N GLU A 262 -1.73 13.18 -39.37
CA GLU A 262 -0.93 14.03 -38.48
C GLU A 262 -0.09 13.21 -37.46
N ILE A 263 -0.13 11.87 -37.50
CA ILE A 263 0.69 10.92 -36.72
C ILE A 263 1.17 9.77 -37.62
#